data_AF-A0A4R8LPM3-F1
#
_entry.id   AF-A0A4R8LPM3-F1
#
_cell.length_a   1.000
_cell.length_b   1.000
_cell.length_c   1.000
_cell.angle_alpha   90.00
_cell.angle_beta   90.00
_cell.angle_gamma   90.00
#
_symmetry.space_group_name_H-M   'P 1'
#
loop_
_entity.id
_entity.type
_entity.pdbx_description
1 polymer ?
#
loop_
_entity_poly.entity_id
_entity_poly.type
_entity_poly.pdbx_seq_one_letter_code
_entity_poly.pdbx_strand_id
1 'polypeptide(L)'
;MRNNALTDDAHALAERLKQTIYEFDRPVERLVRDIAPTTLLDIVNHTTPHQRLVEASPPLLPPAAALVAATARIWGRDLFHTESGRLLVRVLAIAGPVAAADKLLFQADTRSTCLPRLLTETAKAYRAVFGRYPESWLTETSGGRISH
;
A
#
# COMPACT_ATOMS: atom_id res chain seq x y z
N MET A 1 16.06 -25.76 3.31
CA MET A 1 15.21 -25.59 2.10
C MET A 1 13.81 -25.01 2.38
N ARG A 2 13.29 -24.95 3.62
CA ARG A 2 11.93 -24.40 3.91
C ARG A 2 11.78 -22.86 3.90
N ASN A 3 12.87 -22.10 4.08
CA ASN A 3 12.79 -20.63 4.17
C ASN A 3 12.61 -19.93 2.80
N ASN A 4 13.05 -20.54 1.70
CA ASN A 4 12.90 -19.94 0.37
C ASN A 4 11.45 -20.04 -0.11
N ALA A 5 10.81 -21.21 -0.04
CA ALA A 5 9.43 -21.38 -0.51
C ALA A 5 8.43 -20.41 0.16
N LEU A 6 8.55 -20.17 1.47
CA LEU A 6 7.70 -19.20 2.18
C LEU A 6 7.98 -17.74 1.77
N THR A 7 9.21 -17.45 1.36
CA THR A 7 9.64 -16.11 0.91
C THR A 7 9.22 -15.88 -0.54
N ASP A 8 9.33 -16.90 -1.38
CA ASP A 8 8.89 -16.92 -2.77
C ASP A 8 7.36 -16.78 -2.85
N ASP A 9 6.62 -17.46 -1.96
CA ASP A 9 5.17 -17.31 -1.82
C ASP A 9 4.77 -15.89 -1.39
N ALA A 10 5.50 -15.30 -0.43
CA ALA A 10 5.23 -13.95 0.05
C ALA A 10 5.54 -12.88 -1.02
N HIS A 11 6.61 -13.06 -1.81
CA HIS A 11 6.93 -12.17 -2.92
C HIS A 11 5.87 -12.25 -4.02
N ALA A 12 5.46 -13.46 -4.42
CA ALA A 12 4.39 -13.64 -5.40
C ALA A 12 3.06 -13.02 -4.94
N LEU A 13 2.73 -13.14 -3.65
CA LEU A 13 1.56 -12.49 -3.06
C LEU A 13 1.69 -10.96 -3.03
N ALA A 14 2.88 -10.43 -2.76
CA ALA A 14 3.14 -8.99 -2.80
C ALA A 14 2.97 -8.42 -4.22
N GLU A 15 3.49 -9.10 -5.24
CA GLU A 15 3.30 -8.70 -6.64
C GLU A 15 1.83 -8.79 -7.05
N ARG A 16 1.12 -9.85 -6.65
CA ARG A 16 -0.33 -9.96 -6.88
C ARG A 16 -1.10 -8.83 -6.21
N LEU A 17 -0.73 -8.45 -4.99
CA LEU A 17 -1.34 -7.34 -4.27
C LEU A 17 -1.07 -6.01 -4.97
N LYS A 18 0.17 -5.75 -5.39
CA LYS A 18 0.53 -4.56 -6.20
C LYS A 18 -0.33 -4.47 -7.45
N GLN A 19 -0.44 -5.58 -8.20
CA GLN A 19 -1.23 -5.64 -9.41
C GLN A 19 -2.72 -5.35 -9.14
N THR A 20 -3.27 -5.95 -8.09
CA THR A 20 -4.66 -5.70 -7.66
C THR A 20 -4.90 -4.24 -7.31
N ILE A 21 -3.93 -3.55 -6.70
CA ILE A 21 -4.02 -2.12 -6.38
C ILE A 21 -4.04 -1.28 -7.66
N TYR A 22 -3.23 -1.63 -8.66
CA TYR A 22 -3.12 -0.90 -9.92
C TYR A 22 -4.34 -1.08 -10.81
N GLU A 23 -4.85 -2.30 -10.93
CA GLU A 23 -6.04 -2.65 -11.74
C GLU A 23 -7.35 -2.14 -11.13
N PHE A 24 -7.32 -1.66 -9.88
CA PHE A 24 -8.52 -1.15 -9.24
C PHE A 24 -8.96 0.18 -9.85
N ASP A 25 -10.18 0.19 -10.40
CA ASP A 25 -10.76 1.32 -11.14
C ASP A 25 -11.02 2.54 -10.23
N ARG A 26 -9.97 3.31 -9.99
CA ARG A 26 -9.94 4.52 -9.18
C ARG A 26 -8.94 5.53 -9.75
N PRO A 27 -9.14 6.83 -9.47
CA PRO A 27 -8.20 7.88 -9.87
C PRO A 27 -6.77 7.59 -9.39
N VAL A 28 -5.78 7.80 -10.26
CA VAL A 28 -4.38 7.46 -10.03
C VAL A 28 -3.76 8.31 -8.92
N GLU A 29 -4.32 9.49 -8.67
CA GLU A 29 -3.93 10.45 -7.63
C GLU A 29 -3.94 9.83 -6.23
N ARG A 30 -4.76 8.78 -6.01
CA ARG A 30 -4.73 8.02 -4.75
C ARG A 30 -3.35 7.42 -4.44
N LEU A 31 -2.55 7.16 -5.47
CA LEU A 31 -1.22 6.54 -5.39
C LEU A 31 -0.08 7.56 -5.38
N VAL A 32 -0.35 8.86 -5.24
CA VAL A 32 0.68 9.91 -5.27
C VAL A 32 1.77 9.73 -4.20
N ARG A 33 1.47 9.02 -3.10
CA ARG A 33 2.41 8.66 -2.03
C ARG A 33 3.07 7.30 -2.23
N ASP A 34 2.62 6.54 -3.22
CA ASP A 34 2.97 5.14 -3.42
C ASP A 34 3.84 4.90 -4.66
N ILE A 35 3.79 5.78 -5.66
CA ILE A 35 4.57 5.68 -6.91
C ILE A 35 5.21 7.02 -7.26
N ALA A 36 6.32 6.99 -8.01
CA ALA A 36 6.97 8.23 -8.44
C ALA A 36 6.12 8.96 -9.50
N PRO A 37 5.92 10.29 -9.40
CA PRO A 37 5.12 11.06 -10.36
C PRO A 37 5.65 10.99 -11.80
N THR A 38 6.97 10.86 -11.95
CA THR A 38 7.64 10.78 -13.25
C THR A 38 7.22 9.54 -14.05
N THR A 39 6.79 8.47 -13.39
CA THR A 39 6.49 7.20 -14.06
C THR A 39 5.19 7.21 -14.88
N LEU A 40 4.37 8.26 -14.75
CA LEU A 40 3.12 8.42 -15.49
C LEU A 40 3.23 9.42 -16.65
N LEU A 41 4.34 10.15 -16.74
CA LEU A 41 4.56 11.20 -17.73
C LEU A 41 5.08 10.66 -19.08
N ASP A 42 5.68 9.47 -19.09
CA ASP A 42 6.41 8.93 -20.25
C ASP A 42 5.55 8.12 -21.26
N ILE A 43 4.24 7.99 -21.04
CA ILE A 43 3.35 7.19 -21.92
C ILE A 43 2.51 8.09 -22.82
N VAL A 44 2.65 7.89 -24.13
CA VAL A 44 2.12 8.68 -25.25
C VAL A 44 0.59 8.90 -25.16
N ASN A 45 0.15 10.05 -25.66
CA ASN A 45 -1.16 10.73 -25.56
C ASN A 45 -2.45 9.98 -25.99
N HIS A 46 -2.50 8.65 -26.01
CA HIS A 46 -3.70 7.89 -26.41
C HIS A 46 -4.29 6.96 -25.34
N THR A 47 -3.64 6.82 -24.18
CA THR A 47 -4.11 6.00 -23.06
C THR A 47 -4.60 6.84 -21.89
N THR A 48 -5.63 6.34 -21.19
CA THR A 48 -6.08 6.96 -19.94
C THR A 48 -5.00 6.81 -18.84
N PRO A 49 -4.95 7.69 -17.83
CA PRO A 49 -4.00 7.55 -16.72
C PRO A 49 -4.05 6.17 -16.05
N HIS A 50 -5.23 5.56 -15.97
CA HIS A 50 -5.39 4.21 -15.40
C HIS A 50 -4.77 3.13 -16.29
N GLN A 51 -4.98 3.20 -17.61
CA GLN A 51 -4.31 2.28 -18.55
C GLN A 51 -2.79 2.41 -18.46
N ARG A 52 -2.26 3.64 -18.38
CA ARG A 52 -0.83 3.89 -18.20
C ARG A 52 -0.27 3.25 -16.94
N LEU A 53 -1.00 3.35 -15.83
CA LEU A 53 -0.61 2.74 -14.56
C LEU A 53 -0.51 1.21 -14.68
N VAL A 54 -1.51 0.58 -15.28
CA VAL A 54 -1.55 -0.88 -15.44
C VAL A 54 -0.47 -1.37 -16.42
N GLU A 55 -0.29 -0.67 -17.54
CA GLU A 55 0.70 -1.02 -18.57
C GLU A 55 2.14 -0.83 -18.10
N ALA A 56 2.45 0.33 -17.47
CA ALA A 56 3.79 0.58 -16.97
C ALA A 56 4.11 -0.25 -15.71
N SER A 57 3.09 -0.62 -14.93
CA SER A 57 3.24 -1.28 -13.62
C SER A 57 4.45 -0.71 -12.85
N PRO A 58 4.45 0.61 -12.55
CA PRO A 58 5.61 1.28 -12.00
C PRO A 58 6.08 0.61 -10.69
N PRO A 59 7.37 0.73 -10.33
CA PRO A 59 7.80 0.29 -9.01
C PRO A 59 7.13 1.15 -7.93
N LEU A 60 6.74 0.50 -6.83
CA LEU A 60 6.30 1.20 -5.63
C LEU A 60 7.48 1.94 -4.99
N LEU A 61 7.21 3.12 -4.43
CA LEU A 61 8.14 3.80 -3.56
C LEU A 61 8.48 2.92 -2.35
N PRO A 62 9.70 3.05 -1.76
CA PRO A 62 10.15 2.19 -0.68
C PRO A 62 9.15 1.96 0.48
N PRO A 63 8.46 2.98 1.04
CA PRO A 63 7.48 2.76 2.10
C PRO A 63 6.28 1.93 1.62
N ALA A 64 5.72 2.23 0.45
CA ALA A 64 4.58 1.50 -0.11
C ALA A 64 4.94 0.04 -0.41
N ALA A 65 6.13 -0.20 -1.00
CA ALA A 65 6.66 -1.53 -1.25
C ALA A 65 6.80 -2.34 0.05
N ALA A 66 7.33 -1.72 1.11
CA ALA A 66 7.48 -2.36 2.41
C ALA A 66 6.14 -2.69 3.08
N LEU A 67 5.12 -1.83 2.94
CA LEU A 67 3.76 -2.08 3.44
C LEU A 67 3.09 -3.26 2.70
N VAL A 68 3.21 -3.30 1.37
CA VAL A 68 2.69 -4.39 0.55
C VAL A 68 3.38 -5.71 0.89
N ALA A 69 4.71 -5.71 1.04
CA ALA A 69 5.49 -6.90 1.43
C ALA A 69 5.13 -7.38 2.84
N ALA A 70 4.98 -6.46 3.81
CA ALA A 70 4.57 -6.80 5.17
C ALA A 70 3.16 -7.43 5.18
N THR A 71 2.24 -6.87 4.41
CA THR A 71 0.87 -7.40 4.28
C THR A 71 0.88 -8.82 3.72
N ALA A 72 1.57 -9.03 2.60
CA ALA A 72 1.68 -10.34 1.96
C ALA A 72 2.29 -11.38 2.91
N ARG A 73 3.30 -11.00 3.70
CA ARG A 73 3.96 -11.89 4.66
C ARG A 73 3.07 -12.27 5.84
N ILE A 74 2.31 -11.32 6.40
CA ILE A 74 1.47 -11.54 7.58
C ILE A 74 0.24 -12.36 7.22
N TRP A 75 -0.42 -11.99 6.13
CA TRP A 75 -1.67 -12.60 5.72
C TRP A 75 -1.46 -13.88 4.92
N GLY A 76 -0.34 -14.00 4.20
CA GLY A 76 -0.06 -15.15 3.35
C GLY A 76 -1.25 -15.47 2.45
N ARG A 77 -1.68 -16.74 2.46
CA ARG A 77 -2.82 -17.22 1.66
C ARG A 77 -4.14 -16.55 2.08
N ASP A 78 -4.30 -16.16 3.33
CA ASP A 78 -5.57 -15.60 3.84
C ASP A 78 -5.92 -14.26 3.21
N LEU A 79 -4.92 -13.55 2.67
CA LEU A 79 -5.06 -12.22 2.06
C LEU A 79 -6.13 -12.18 0.97
N PHE A 80 -6.23 -13.22 0.14
CA PHE A 80 -7.19 -13.30 -0.97
C PHE A 80 -8.32 -14.31 -0.75
N HIS A 81 -8.26 -15.14 0.30
CA HIS A 81 -9.19 -16.24 0.53
C HIS A 81 -10.20 -15.97 1.66
N THR A 82 -9.86 -15.09 2.60
CA THR A 82 -10.76 -14.72 3.71
C THR A 82 -11.52 -13.43 3.39
N GLU A 83 -12.66 -13.21 4.06
CA GLU A 83 -13.38 -11.94 3.96
C GLU A 83 -12.54 -10.77 4.49
N SER A 84 -11.92 -10.92 5.65
CA SER A 84 -11.08 -9.88 6.26
C SER A 84 -9.86 -9.54 5.40
N GLY A 85 -9.22 -10.54 4.79
CA GLY A 85 -8.11 -10.32 3.86
C GLY A 85 -8.55 -9.55 2.63
N ARG A 86 -9.67 -9.95 2.00
CA ARG A 86 -10.23 -9.25 0.84
C ARG A 86 -10.65 -7.82 1.15
N LEU A 87 -11.15 -7.57 2.37
CA LEU A 87 -11.42 -6.21 2.84
C LEU A 87 -10.14 -5.39 2.94
N LEU A 88 -9.06 -5.95 3.49
CA LEU A 88 -7.77 -5.25 3.54
C LEU A 88 -7.21 -4.94 2.15
N VAL A 89 -7.25 -5.91 1.23
CA VAL A 89 -6.87 -5.71 -0.19
C VAL A 89 -7.67 -4.56 -0.79
N ARG A 90 -8.99 -4.54 -0.56
CA ARG A 90 -9.87 -3.47 -1.06
C ARG A 90 -9.52 -2.11 -0.47
N VAL A 91 -9.20 -2.03 0.83
CA VAL A 91 -8.78 -0.78 1.48
C VAL A 91 -7.48 -0.26 0.86
N LEU A 92 -6.49 -1.13 0.66
CA LEU A 92 -5.22 -0.80 0.00
C LEU A 92 -5.45 -0.32 -1.45
N ALA A 93 -6.35 -0.97 -2.19
CA ALA A 93 -6.65 -0.61 -3.57
C ALA A 93 -7.43 0.72 -3.70
N ILE A 94 -8.35 1.00 -2.77
CA ILE A 94 -9.15 2.23 -2.73
C ILE A 94 -8.29 3.44 -2.38
N ALA A 95 -7.39 3.30 -1.40
CA ALA A 95 -6.69 4.44 -0.80
C ALA A 95 -5.23 4.57 -1.26
N GLY A 96 -4.60 3.49 -1.73
CA GLY A 96 -3.15 3.39 -1.83
C GLY A 96 -2.51 2.81 -0.55
N PRO A 97 -1.42 2.01 -0.65
CA PRO A 97 -0.75 1.40 0.51
C PRO A 97 -0.48 2.34 1.68
N VAL A 98 0.15 3.49 1.43
CA VAL A 98 0.56 4.41 2.49
C VAL A 98 -0.66 5.02 3.17
N ALA A 99 -1.63 5.55 2.41
CA ALA A 99 -2.83 6.16 2.99
C ALA A 99 -3.75 5.14 3.70
N ALA A 100 -3.79 3.90 3.21
CA ALA A 100 -4.48 2.80 3.87
C ALA A 100 -3.82 2.45 5.22
N ALA A 101 -2.49 2.41 5.26
CA ALA A 101 -1.74 2.15 6.48
C ALA A 101 -2.00 3.22 7.55
N ASP A 102 -1.95 4.50 7.18
CA ASP A 102 -2.28 5.61 8.09
C ASP A 102 -3.68 5.45 8.70
N LYS A 103 -4.68 5.18 7.85
CA LYS A 103 -6.07 4.96 8.30
C LYS A 103 -6.20 3.77 9.23
N LEU A 104 -5.51 2.67 8.93
CA LEU A 104 -5.53 1.47 9.78
C LEU A 104 -4.91 1.76 11.15
N LEU A 105 -3.78 2.46 11.19
CA LEU A 105 -3.14 2.83 12.45
C LEU A 105 -4.01 3.78 13.27
N PHE A 106 -4.58 4.80 12.65
CA PHE A 106 -5.52 5.70 13.31
C PHE A 106 -6.71 4.93 13.92
N GLN A 107 -7.27 3.97 13.20
CA GLN A 107 -8.35 3.12 13.72
C GLN A 107 -7.89 2.20 14.87
N ALA A 108 -6.66 1.69 14.79
CA ALA A 108 -6.08 0.86 15.83
C ALA A 108 -5.79 1.63 17.12
N ASP A 109 -5.44 2.91 17.01
CA ASP A 109 -5.16 3.79 18.15
C ASP A 109 -6.44 4.34 18.79
N THR A 110 -7.50 4.55 18.00
CA THR A 110 -8.77 5.15 18.47
C THR A 110 -9.77 4.15 19.00
N ARG A 111 -9.69 2.88 18.60
CA ARG A 111 -10.61 1.83 19.08
C ARG A 111 -9.99 1.08 20.26
N SER A 112 -10.60 1.20 21.44
CA SER A 112 -10.28 0.38 22.63
C SER A 112 -10.64 -1.11 22.47
N THR A 113 -11.01 -1.56 21.28
CA THR A 113 -11.49 -2.91 21.01
C THR A 113 -10.33 -3.82 20.66
N CYS A 114 -10.35 -5.06 21.18
CA CYS A 114 -9.39 -6.09 20.84
C CYS A 114 -9.44 -6.37 19.33
N LEU A 115 -8.48 -5.84 18.58
CA LEU A 115 -8.35 -6.11 17.15
C LEU A 115 -8.06 -7.60 16.94
N PRO A 116 -8.64 -8.23 15.89
CA PRO A 116 -8.23 -9.55 15.46
C PRO A 116 -6.71 -9.65 15.32
N ARG A 117 -6.12 -10.78 15.73
CA ARG A 117 -4.67 -10.99 15.80
C ARG A 117 -3.93 -10.52 14.55
N LEU A 118 -4.39 -10.89 13.36
CA LEU A 118 -3.76 -10.51 12.08
C LEU A 118 -3.74 -9.00 11.86
N LEU A 119 -4.78 -8.27 12.27
CA LEU A 119 -4.82 -6.81 12.18
C LEU A 119 -3.89 -6.15 13.19
N THR A 120 -3.75 -6.73 14.39
CA THR A 120 -2.76 -6.29 15.39
C THR A 120 -1.33 -6.48 14.88
N GLU A 121 -1.03 -7.63 14.28
CA GLU A 121 0.28 -7.90 13.67
C GLU A 121 0.53 -6.96 12.48
N THR A 122 -0.50 -6.71 11.65
CA THR A 122 -0.43 -5.76 10.53
C THR A 122 -0.13 -4.34 11.02
N ALA A 123 -0.85 -3.85 12.03
CA ALA A 123 -0.63 -2.53 12.61
C ALA A 123 0.79 -2.40 13.20
N LYS A 124 1.28 -3.43 13.89
CA LYS A 124 2.66 -3.44 14.40
C LYS A 124 3.68 -3.35 13.27
N ALA A 125 3.50 -4.11 12.20
CA ALA A 125 4.40 -4.07 11.06
C ALA A 125 4.36 -2.73 10.32
N TYR A 126 3.18 -2.13 10.17
CA TYR A 126 3.03 -0.80 9.56
C TYR A 126 3.74 0.28 10.37
N ARG A 127 3.61 0.27 11.71
CA ARG A 127 4.39 1.19 12.56
C ARG A 127 5.90 0.99 12.37
N ALA A 128 6.37 -0.25 12.22
CA ALA A 128 7.78 -0.52 11.99
C ALA A 128 8.27 0.00 10.62
N VAL A 129 7.45 -0.15 9.56
CA VAL A 129 7.75 0.43 8.24
C VAL A 129 7.82 1.95 8.36
N PHE A 130 6.84 2.57 8.98
CA PHE A 130 6.82 4.01 9.16
C PHE A 130 7.93 4.56 10.05
N GLY A 131 8.36 3.82 11.07
CA GLY A 131 9.54 4.17 11.85
C GLY A 131 10.84 4.13 11.03
N ARG A 132 10.88 3.34 9.94
CA ARG A 132 12.01 3.29 9.01
C ARG A 132 11.95 4.37 7.92
N TYR A 133 10.75 4.85 7.59
CA TYR A 133 10.49 5.85 6.54
C TYR A 133 9.66 7.03 7.10
N PRO A 134 10.21 7.82 8.05
CA PRO A 134 9.45 8.88 8.72
C PRO A 134 8.91 9.96 7.76
N GLU A 135 9.61 10.21 6.65
CA GLU A 135 9.22 11.16 5.60
C GLU A 135 7.89 10.80 4.93
N SER A 136 7.49 9.53 4.97
CA SER A 136 6.24 9.08 4.38
C SER A 136 5.00 9.60 5.12
N TRP A 137 5.12 10.09 6.36
CA TRP A 137 4.05 10.77 7.10
C TRP A 137 3.82 12.22 6.64
N LEU A 138 4.80 12.85 6.00
CA LEU A 138 4.90 14.32 5.94
C LEU A 138 4.36 14.97 4.66
N THR A 139 3.72 14.24 3.75
CA THR A 139 3.15 14.82 2.53
C THR A 139 1.83 15.58 2.72
N GLU A 140 1.68 16.29 3.85
CA GLU A 140 0.56 17.20 4.10
C GLU A 140 0.99 18.46 4.91
N THR A 141 2.20 18.99 4.74
CA THR A 141 2.59 20.31 5.31
C THR A 141 3.55 21.12 4.43
N SER A 142 3.25 21.25 3.14
CA SER A 142 3.89 22.28 2.29
C SER A 142 2.86 23.02 1.45
N GLY A 143 1.74 23.42 2.08
CA GLY A 143 0.87 24.50 1.62
C GLY A 143 1.26 25.78 2.39
N GLY A 144 1.67 26.81 1.65
CA GLY A 144 2.47 27.92 2.14
C GLY A 144 1.93 28.72 3.33
N ARG A 145 2.86 29.15 4.19
CA ARG A 145 2.69 30.42 4.90
C ARG A 145 3.19 31.52 3.98
N ILE A 146 2.24 32.28 3.48
CA ILE A 146 2.46 33.59 2.89
C ILE A 146 2.92 34.49 4.04
N SER A 147 4.09 35.10 3.88
CA SER A 147 4.53 36.24 4.70
C SER A 147 3.51 37.36 4.60
N HIS A 148 2.98 37.80 5.73
CA HIS A 148 2.60 39.19 5.99
C HIS A 148 2.53 39.42 7.50
#